data_AF-A0A533T6P0-F1
#
_entry.id   AF-A0A533T6P0-F1
#
_cell.length_a   1.000
_cell.length_b   1.000
_cell.length_c   1.000
_cell.angle_alpha   90.00
_cell.angle_beta   90.00
_cell.angle_gamma   90.00
#
_symmetry.space_group_name_H-M   'P 1'
#
loop_
_entity.id
_entity.type
_entity.pdbx_description
1 polymer ?
#
loop_
_entity_poly.entity_id
_entity_poly.type
_entity_poly.pdbx_seq_one_letter_code
_entity_poly.pdbx_strand_id
1 'polypeptide(L)'
;MFQVLPPCNFESDVSLASRAYYGIGGTARFLAHPQTPAELADLLLWNTYHHLPIAIMGKGSNILFSDAPFPGTIISLDRMQRMYWLSNDRLFSEAGTENTLIAEELLTSGKGGGEWLYRLPGQIGSTVRMNARCFGGEVSSVTTGVLTVSVTGIIRWQTPDEVFKGYKKTSLMDNPEIVVAVVLNFPQQRSPEEIKDLMLGYEAERIKKHHFDYPSCGSTFKNNYASGRSSGTIFDELGFKGMQQGGAKVSDYHANFIYNTGGATSSDVLKLAAQMRAAAMRQECIQLDLEVQCIGYFDTELLESCGVAYTADSQNQSKGWAGLLWNPQKKVENCTGLQTFISPQTLLQGPILGYNCLQGAFPRECFVAVEQLMPLQQALSEPKAPFLRWTTHTTNPEIFSNIPPSSMPAGTFTDGLWQYGVTELFIAYPDSTNYLEFEMTSQGHWVALRFKAPRQRAEGYEVLSAKPWTGYIHMVESKECFGMEFSYKLLQPFISEKDDSHSIALQCSVSTGRGEYGLFPWWVVSQEPADFHQPDRYIKIRLL
;
A
#
# COMPACT_ATOMS: atom_id res chain seq x y z
N MET A 1 -20.72 -26.98 9.24
CA MET A 1 -19.68 -26.57 8.27
C MET A 1 -19.21 -25.20 8.73
N PHE A 2 -17.97 -25.04 9.19
CA PHE A 2 -17.48 -23.73 9.62
C PHE A 2 -17.43 -22.81 8.40
N GLN A 3 -18.09 -21.65 8.48
CA GLN A 3 -18.11 -20.68 7.40
C GLN A 3 -16.75 -19.99 7.35
N VAL A 4 -16.07 -20.09 6.21
CA VAL A 4 -14.77 -19.44 5.96
C VAL A 4 -15.04 -17.97 5.69
N LEU A 5 -14.76 -17.10 6.66
CA LEU A 5 -15.04 -15.65 6.61
C LEU A 5 -13.75 -14.82 6.72
N PRO A 6 -13.62 -13.71 5.96
CA PRO A 6 -12.48 -12.81 6.05
C PRO A 6 -12.29 -12.22 7.46
N PRO A 7 -11.04 -12.01 7.94
CA PRO A 7 -10.73 -11.53 9.28
C PRO A 7 -10.80 -9.99 9.41
N CYS A 8 -11.64 -9.33 8.64
CA CYS A 8 -11.85 -7.88 8.68
C CYS A 8 -13.32 -7.56 8.37
N ASN A 9 -13.69 -6.29 8.28
CA ASN A 9 -15.01 -5.95 7.75
C ASN A 9 -15.14 -6.41 6.29
N PHE A 10 -16.26 -7.06 5.93
CA PHE A 10 -16.50 -7.53 4.57
C PHE A 10 -17.99 -7.54 4.22
N GLU A 11 -18.26 -7.62 2.93
CA GLU A 11 -19.57 -7.94 2.36
C GLU A 11 -19.45 -9.23 1.54
N SER A 12 -20.50 -10.05 1.50
CA SER A 12 -20.57 -11.28 0.70
C SER A 12 -21.47 -11.12 -0.52
N ASP A 13 -21.17 -11.86 -1.59
CA ASP A 13 -21.97 -11.93 -2.81
C ASP A 13 -22.29 -10.55 -3.42
N VAL A 14 -21.25 -9.70 -3.54
CA VAL A 14 -21.38 -8.31 -3.94
C VAL A 14 -21.39 -8.18 -5.46
N SER A 15 -22.42 -7.52 -6.01
CA SER A 15 -22.48 -7.13 -7.43
C SER A 15 -21.43 -6.06 -7.74
N LEU A 16 -20.40 -6.41 -8.50
CA LEU A 16 -19.33 -5.49 -8.90
C LEU A 16 -19.84 -4.41 -9.86
N ALA A 17 -20.83 -4.72 -10.70
CA ALA A 17 -21.51 -3.72 -11.52
C ALA A 17 -22.13 -2.59 -10.68
N SER A 18 -22.66 -2.89 -9.49
CA SER A 18 -23.25 -1.86 -8.61
C SER A 18 -22.22 -1.01 -7.86
N ARG A 19 -20.96 -1.46 -7.82
CA ARG A 19 -19.87 -0.84 -7.05
C ARG A 19 -18.87 -0.07 -7.91
N ALA A 20 -18.59 -0.55 -9.12
CA ALA A 20 -17.61 0.04 -10.02
C ALA A 20 -18.20 1.17 -10.86
N TYR A 21 -17.38 2.17 -11.18
CA TYR A 21 -17.78 3.35 -11.94
C TYR A 21 -18.29 3.03 -13.34
N TYR A 22 -17.88 1.91 -13.93
CA TYR A 22 -18.29 1.49 -15.27
C TYR A 22 -19.72 0.91 -15.31
N GLY A 23 -20.27 0.47 -14.17
CA GLY A 23 -21.57 -0.20 -14.14
C GLY A 23 -21.55 -1.61 -14.76
N ILE A 24 -20.40 -2.27 -14.80
CA ILE A 24 -20.17 -3.57 -15.45
C ILE A 24 -19.40 -4.48 -14.50
N GLY A 25 -19.79 -5.75 -14.40
CA GLY A 25 -19.10 -6.76 -13.61
C GLY A 25 -20.04 -7.78 -12.96
N GLY A 26 -19.55 -9.00 -12.77
CA GLY A 26 -20.23 -10.09 -12.09
C GLY A 26 -20.27 -9.93 -10.57
N THR A 27 -20.48 -11.03 -9.87
CA THR A 27 -20.58 -11.05 -8.40
C THR A 27 -19.25 -11.49 -7.78
N ALA A 28 -18.70 -10.69 -6.86
CA ALA A 28 -17.58 -11.10 -6.02
C ALA A 28 -18.06 -11.84 -4.78
N ARG A 29 -17.40 -12.96 -4.45
CA ARG A 29 -17.67 -13.72 -3.23
C ARG A 29 -17.46 -12.86 -1.99
N PHE A 30 -16.35 -12.13 -1.93
CA PHE A 30 -16.06 -11.19 -0.85
C PHE A 30 -15.61 -9.83 -1.38
N LEU A 31 -16.17 -8.77 -0.81
CA LEU A 31 -15.59 -7.42 -0.85
C LEU A 31 -15.12 -7.08 0.56
N ALA A 32 -13.80 -7.00 0.77
CA ALA A 32 -13.19 -6.79 2.07
C ALA A 32 -12.75 -5.32 2.25
N HIS A 33 -12.94 -4.81 3.47
CA HIS A 33 -12.74 -3.41 3.85
C HIS A 33 -11.81 -3.29 5.06
N PRO A 34 -10.51 -3.63 4.93
CA PRO A 34 -9.56 -3.46 6.02
C PRO A 34 -9.45 -1.98 6.42
N GLN A 35 -9.43 -1.71 7.71
CA GLN A 35 -9.37 -0.35 8.27
C GLN A 35 -7.94 0.04 8.67
N THR A 36 -7.05 -0.93 8.82
CA THR A 36 -5.65 -0.71 9.20
C THR A 36 -4.72 -1.58 8.36
N PRO A 37 -3.43 -1.20 8.22
CA PRO A 37 -2.44 -2.07 7.61
C PRO A 37 -2.34 -3.46 8.28
N ALA A 38 -2.61 -3.56 9.58
CA ALA A 38 -2.64 -4.83 10.30
C ALA A 38 -3.83 -5.72 9.85
N GLU A 39 -5.03 -5.16 9.72
CA GLU A 39 -6.19 -5.90 9.17
C GLU A 39 -5.96 -6.32 7.72
N LEU A 40 -5.31 -5.47 6.92
CA LEU A 40 -4.94 -5.83 5.55
C LEU A 40 -3.94 -6.99 5.54
N ALA A 41 -2.94 -6.99 6.43
CA ALA A 41 -2.00 -8.09 6.55
C ALA A 41 -2.72 -9.39 6.95
N ASP A 42 -3.58 -9.36 7.97
CA ASP A 42 -4.40 -10.51 8.39
C ASP A 42 -5.23 -11.06 7.23
N LEU A 43 -5.87 -10.18 6.45
CA LEU A 43 -6.65 -10.55 5.28
C LEU A 43 -5.81 -11.24 4.20
N LEU A 44 -4.62 -10.72 3.90
CA LEU A 44 -3.71 -11.30 2.89
C LEU A 44 -3.23 -12.69 3.30
N LEU A 45 -2.91 -12.89 4.58
CA LEU A 45 -2.53 -14.19 5.13
C LEU A 45 -3.67 -15.19 5.03
N TRP A 46 -4.86 -14.78 5.46
CA TRP A 46 -6.08 -15.57 5.39
C TRP A 46 -6.40 -16.00 3.94
N ASN A 47 -6.33 -15.08 2.98
CA ASN A 47 -6.59 -15.39 1.58
C ASN A 47 -5.58 -16.40 1.00
N THR A 48 -4.31 -16.25 1.36
CA THR A 48 -3.25 -17.15 0.93
C THR A 48 -3.48 -18.56 1.48
N TYR A 49 -3.81 -18.67 2.77
CA TYR A 49 -4.13 -19.95 3.42
C TYR A 49 -5.34 -20.65 2.79
N HIS A 50 -6.38 -19.89 2.44
CA HIS A 50 -7.60 -20.44 1.84
C HIS A 50 -7.54 -20.59 0.31
N HIS A 51 -6.41 -20.30 -0.33
CA HIS A 51 -6.24 -20.40 -1.78
C HIS A 51 -7.29 -19.62 -2.61
N LEU A 52 -7.63 -18.42 -2.15
CA LEU A 52 -8.62 -17.56 -2.81
C LEU A 52 -7.96 -16.45 -3.65
N PRO A 53 -8.31 -16.26 -4.94
CA PRO A 53 -7.72 -15.20 -5.75
C PRO A 53 -8.00 -13.82 -5.13
N ILE A 54 -7.01 -12.94 -5.21
CA ILE A 54 -7.08 -11.57 -4.68
C ILE A 54 -7.04 -10.59 -5.85
N ALA A 55 -7.94 -9.61 -5.83
CA ALA A 55 -7.77 -8.37 -6.58
C ALA A 55 -8.04 -7.18 -5.67
N ILE A 56 -7.62 -5.99 -6.09
CA ILE A 56 -7.83 -4.74 -5.36
C ILE A 56 -8.60 -3.76 -6.23
N MET A 57 -9.48 -2.98 -5.60
CA MET A 57 -10.14 -1.86 -6.23
C MET A 57 -10.01 -0.61 -5.37
N GLY A 58 -9.84 0.53 -6.04
CA GLY A 58 -10.25 1.81 -5.47
C GLY A 58 -11.75 2.02 -5.70
N LYS A 59 -12.17 3.22 -6.11
CA LYS A 59 -13.55 3.51 -6.55
C LYS A 59 -13.97 2.89 -7.89
N GLY A 60 -13.14 2.01 -8.47
CA GLY A 60 -13.43 1.37 -9.76
C GLY A 60 -13.47 2.30 -10.97
N SER A 61 -12.87 3.49 -10.90
CA SER A 61 -12.88 4.49 -11.99
C SER A 61 -11.99 4.16 -13.19
N ASN A 62 -11.12 3.17 -13.08
CA ASN A 62 -10.28 2.66 -14.17
C ASN A 62 -10.32 1.12 -14.26
N ILE A 63 -11.41 0.49 -13.83
CA ILE A 63 -11.55 -0.97 -13.77
C ILE A 63 -12.74 -1.43 -14.61
N LEU A 64 -12.50 -2.40 -15.49
CA LEU A 64 -13.52 -3.21 -16.14
C LEU A 64 -13.53 -4.60 -15.48
N PHE A 65 -14.54 -4.86 -14.65
CA PHE A 65 -14.72 -6.19 -14.09
C PHE A 65 -15.33 -7.14 -15.13
N SER A 66 -14.90 -8.40 -15.12
CA SER A 66 -15.55 -9.47 -15.89
C SER A 66 -16.99 -9.65 -15.45
N ASP A 67 -17.88 -10.01 -16.39
CA ASP A 67 -19.25 -10.41 -16.09
C ASP A 67 -19.31 -11.76 -15.34
N ALA A 68 -18.24 -12.56 -15.37
CA ALA A 68 -18.15 -13.81 -14.64
C ALA A 68 -18.05 -13.59 -13.12
N PRO A 69 -18.57 -14.52 -12.29
CA PRO A 69 -18.39 -14.48 -10.85
C PRO A 69 -16.90 -14.48 -10.46
N PHE A 70 -16.56 -13.68 -9.45
CA PHE A 70 -15.23 -13.65 -8.85
C PHE A 70 -15.22 -14.45 -7.54
N PRO A 71 -14.62 -15.66 -7.50
CA PRO A 71 -14.77 -16.60 -6.39
C PRO A 71 -13.92 -16.24 -5.15
N GLY A 72 -13.06 -15.23 -5.24
CA GLY A 72 -12.15 -14.82 -4.18
C GLY A 72 -12.52 -13.48 -3.54
N THR A 73 -11.49 -12.74 -3.13
CA THR A 73 -11.63 -11.49 -2.38
C THR A 73 -11.23 -10.29 -3.23
N ILE A 74 -12.13 -9.33 -3.34
CA ILE A 74 -11.81 -7.97 -3.79
C ILE A 74 -11.51 -7.12 -2.55
N ILE A 75 -10.35 -6.49 -2.52
CA ILE A 75 -9.94 -5.58 -1.43
C ILE A 75 -10.33 -4.15 -1.81
N SER A 76 -11.04 -3.46 -0.92
CA SER A 76 -11.32 -2.03 -0.99
C SER A 76 -10.62 -1.33 0.18
N LEU A 77 -9.87 -0.27 -0.09
CA LEU A 77 -9.22 0.54 0.95
C LEU A 77 -10.09 1.72 1.38
N ASP A 78 -11.38 1.73 1.07
CA ASP A 78 -12.31 2.81 1.43
C ASP A 78 -12.46 3.09 2.93
N ARG A 79 -11.96 2.23 3.82
CA ARG A 79 -11.91 2.49 5.26
C ARG A 79 -10.55 3.00 5.77
N MET A 80 -9.57 3.15 4.88
CA MET A 80 -8.27 3.78 5.14
C MET A 80 -8.24 5.18 4.51
N GLN A 81 -8.83 6.17 5.17
CA GLN A 81 -8.96 7.55 4.66
C GLN A 81 -8.36 8.62 5.60
N ARG A 82 -7.50 8.23 6.55
CA ARG A 82 -6.86 9.21 7.44
C ARG A 82 -6.01 10.18 6.63
N MET A 83 -6.13 11.46 6.96
CA MET A 83 -5.42 12.55 6.30
C MET A 83 -5.08 13.63 7.32
N TYR A 84 -3.83 14.09 7.33
CA TYR A 84 -3.36 15.18 8.19
C TYR A 84 -1.99 15.70 7.72
N TRP A 85 -1.66 16.92 8.14
CA TRP A 85 -0.38 17.56 7.85
C TRP A 85 0.73 17.03 8.77
N LEU A 86 1.84 16.57 8.17
CA LEU A 86 3.08 16.20 8.87
C LEU A 86 3.98 17.41 9.13
N SER A 87 3.89 18.43 8.26
CA SER A 87 4.57 19.71 8.36
C SER A 87 3.73 20.75 7.60
N ASN A 88 4.18 22.00 7.57
CA ASN A 88 3.48 23.08 6.86
C ASN A 88 3.23 22.75 5.36
N ASP A 89 4.06 21.92 4.74
CA ASP A 89 4.02 21.62 3.31
C ASP A 89 3.83 20.14 2.99
N ARG A 90 3.76 19.24 3.99
CA ARG A 90 3.63 17.79 3.74
C ARG A 90 2.33 17.23 4.29
N LEU A 91 1.54 16.65 3.41
CA LEU A 91 0.26 16.03 3.70
C LEU A 91 0.42 14.50 3.66
N PHE A 92 0.14 13.84 4.78
CA PHE A 92 -0.04 12.39 4.77
C PHE A 92 -1.48 12.06 4.39
N SER A 93 -1.66 11.02 3.59
CA SER A 93 -2.98 10.53 3.21
C SER A 93 -2.95 9.02 3.04
N GLU A 94 -3.89 8.33 3.67
CA GLU A 94 -4.11 6.90 3.41
C GLU A 94 -4.69 6.68 2.02
N ALA A 95 -4.38 5.52 1.45
CA ALA A 95 -4.64 5.17 0.05
C ALA A 95 -6.11 5.24 -0.37
N GLY A 96 -7.04 5.10 0.58
CA GLY A 96 -8.48 5.18 0.36
C GLY A 96 -9.05 6.59 0.30
N THR A 97 -8.25 7.63 0.57
CA THR A 97 -8.70 9.02 0.51
C THR A 97 -9.05 9.39 -0.94
N GLU A 98 -10.23 9.95 -1.16
CA GLU A 98 -10.65 10.42 -2.49
C GLU A 98 -9.82 11.63 -2.94
N ASN A 99 -9.47 11.69 -4.23
CA ASN A 99 -8.67 12.80 -4.77
C ASN A 99 -9.33 14.17 -4.52
N THR A 100 -10.66 14.24 -4.59
CA THR A 100 -11.44 15.45 -4.31
C THR A 100 -11.23 15.94 -2.88
N LEU A 101 -11.21 15.04 -1.89
CA LEU A 101 -11.03 15.40 -0.48
C LEU A 101 -9.63 15.99 -0.23
N ILE A 102 -8.62 15.48 -0.95
CA ILE A 102 -7.27 16.06 -0.90
C ILE A 102 -7.30 17.50 -1.45
N ALA A 103 -7.94 17.74 -2.59
CA ALA A 103 -8.05 19.08 -3.16
C ALA A 103 -8.81 20.07 -2.24
N GLU A 104 -9.87 19.60 -1.57
CA GLU A 104 -10.64 20.38 -0.61
C GLU A 104 -9.83 20.71 0.66
N GLU A 105 -9.03 19.77 1.16
CA GLU A 105 -8.10 20.03 2.27
C GLU A 105 -7.05 21.10 1.91
N LEU A 106 -6.53 21.05 0.69
CA LEU A 106 -5.60 22.05 0.19
C LEU A 106 -6.24 23.45 0.09
N LEU A 107 -7.50 23.52 -0.36
CA LEU A 107 -8.31 24.74 -0.36
C LEU A 107 -8.46 25.32 1.04
N THR A 108 -8.88 24.51 2.02
CA THR A 108 -9.06 24.95 3.40
C THR A 108 -7.74 25.40 4.05
N SER A 109 -6.64 24.76 3.68
CA SER A 109 -5.30 25.06 4.19
C SER A 109 -4.52 26.15 3.42
N GLY A 110 -5.10 26.73 2.36
CA GLY A 110 -4.45 27.75 1.53
C GLY A 110 -3.25 27.25 0.71
N LYS A 111 -3.21 25.96 0.40
CA LYS A 111 -2.08 25.28 -0.26
C LYS A 111 -2.38 25.06 -1.74
N GLY A 112 -1.52 25.58 -2.62
CA GLY A 112 -1.66 25.42 -4.06
C GLY A 112 -0.98 24.15 -4.61
N GLY A 113 -1.30 23.80 -5.86
CA GLY A 113 -0.60 22.77 -6.64
C GLY A 113 -1.29 21.40 -6.70
N GLY A 114 -2.40 21.20 -5.98
CA GLY A 114 -3.22 19.98 -6.03
C GLY A 114 -4.63 20.18 -6.60
N GLU A 115 -4.94 21.35 -7.16
CA GLU A 115 -6.28 21.71 -7.63
C GLU A 115 -6.80 20.76 -8.71
N TRP A 116 -5.88 20.20 -9.52
CA TRP A 116 -6.18 19.23 -10.58
C TRP A 116 -6.71 17.88 -10.09
N LEU A 117 -6.56 17.59 -8.79
CA LEU A 117 -7.15 16.41 -8.13
C LEU A 117 -8.66 16.56 -7.93
N TYR A 118 -9.17 17.79 -7.91
CA TYR A 118 -10.60 18.04 -7.77
C TYR A 118 -11.38 17.42 -8.93
N ARG A 119 -12.41 16.64 -8.60
CA ARG A 119 -13.21 15.85 -9.56
C ARG A 119 -12.39 14.85 -10.39
N LEU A 120 -11.18 14.47 -9.97
CA LEU A 120 -10.47 13.32 -10.53
C LEU A 120 -11.02 12.03 -9.91
N PRO A 121 -11.79 11.19 -10.64
CA PRO A 121 -12.44 10.03 -10.03
C PRO A 121 -11.42 9.00 -9.54
N GLY A 122 -11.54 8.57 -8.30
CA GLY A 122 -10.65 7.58 -7.70
C GLY A 122 -10.11 8.00 -6.34
N GLN A 123 -9.19 7.19 -5.84
CA GLN A 123 -8.53 7.39 -4.54
C GLN A 123 -7.02 7.49 -4.71
N ILE A 124 -6.35 8.15 -3.78
CA ILE A 124 -4.94 8.50 -3.92
C ILE A 124 -4.01 7.29 -4.12
N GLY A 125 -4.33 6.13 -3.54
CA GLY A 125 -3.58 4.90 -3.78
C GLY A 125 -3.64 4.45 -5.23
N SER A 126 -4.83 4.49 -5.85
CA SER A 126 -5.00 4.19 -7.28
C SER A 126 -4.37 5.26 -8.18
N THR A 127 -4.43 6.53 -7.76
CA THR A 127 -3.78 7.66 -8.43
C THR A 127 -2.26 7.43 -8.50
N VAL A 128 -1.64 7.06 -7.37
CA VAL A 128 -0.20 6.69 -7.32
C VAL A 128 0.08 5.46 -8.17
N ARG A 129 -0.68 4.37 -8.03
CA ARG A 129 -0.50 3.15 -8.83
C ARG A 129 -0.45 3.46 -10.32
N MET A 130 -1.35 4.32 -10.80
CA MET A 130 -1.45 4.68 -12.22
C MET A 130 -0.48 5.78 -12.68
N ASN A 131 0.30 6.38 -11.76
CA ASN A 131 0.96 7.67 -11.99
C ASN A 131 0.02 8.66 -12.69
N ALA A 132 -1.17 8.83 -12.11
CA ALA A 132 -2.25 9.57 -12.72
C ALA A 132 -1.89 11.04 -12.90
N ARG A 133 -2.48 11.62 -13.95
CA ARG A 133 -2.20 12.98 -14.42
C ARG A 133 -3.45 13.59 -15.01
N CYS A 134 -3.65 14.88 -14.78
CA CYS A 134 -4.72 15.64 -15.40
C CYS A 134 -4.39 17.13 -15.37
N PHE A 135 -4.83 17.88 -16.38
CA PHE A 135 -4.67 19.34 -16.44
C PHE A 135 -3.25 19.85 -16.16
N GLY A 136 -2.22 19.13 -16.64
CA GLY A 136 -0.81 19.47 -16.43
C GLY A 136 -0.23 19.04 -15.07
N GLY A 137 -1.08 18.62 -14.12
CA GLY A 137 -0.65 18.00 -12.87
C GLY A 137 -0.38 16.50 -13.03
N GLU A 138 0.53 15.97 -12.21
CA GLU A 138 0.92 14.57 -12.15
C GLU A 138 1.18 14.18 -10.70
N VAL A 139 0.71 13.01 -10.25
CA VAL A 139 0.86 12.61 -8.83
C VAL A 139 2.32 12.44 -8.42
N SER A 140 3.19 12.03 -9.35
CA SER A 140 4.62 11.88 -9.09
C SER A 140 5.30 13.20 -8.70
N SER A 141 4.81 14.35 -9.21
CA SER A 141 5.42 15.65 -8.93
C SER A 141 5.12 16.16 -7.52
N VAL A 142 4.07 15.63 -6.89
CA VAL A 142 3.66 15.99 -5.54
C VAL A 142 3.92 14.87 -4.53
N THR A 143 4.32 13.67 -4.94
CA THR A 143 4.57 12.54 -4.02
C THR A 143 6.02 12.55 -3.51
N THR A 144 6.21 12.37 -2.21
CA THR A 144 7.53 12.30 -1.54
C THR A 144 7.77 10.99 -0.78
N GLY A 145 6.75 10.17 -0.59
CA GLY A 145 6.87 8.84 -0.01
C GLY A 145 5.62 8.00 -0.27
N VAL A 146 5.82 6.70 -0.45
CA VAL A 146 4.73 5.74 -0.70
C VAL A 146 4.91 4.56 0.26
N LEU A 147 3.92 4.33 1.11
CA LEU A 147 3.87 3.14 1.96
C LEU A 147 3.11 2.04 1.24
N THR A 148 3.74 0.88 1.16
CA THR A 148 3.23 -0.27 0.42
C THR A 148 3.25 -1.54 1.26
N VAL A 149 2.32 -2.44 0.97
CA VAL A 149 2.23 -3.78 1.55
C VAL A 149 2.20 -4.79 0.41
N SER A 150 3.16 -5.71 0.37
CA SER A 150 3.14 -6.83 -0.59
C SER A 150 2.05 -7.85 -0.26
N VAL A 151 1.71 -8.72 -1.21
CA VAL A 151 0.77 -9.83 -0.99
C VAL A 151 1.24 -10.83 0.09
N THR A 152 2.52 -10.82 0.44
CA THR A 152 3.10 -11.62 1.52
C THR A 152 3.21 -10.87 2.86
N GLY A 153 2.70 -9.64 2.93
CA GLY A 153 2.70 -8.84 4.16
C GLY A 153 3.98 -8.04 4.40
N ILE A 154 4.96 -8.08 3.48
CA ILE A 154 6.17 -7.23 3.58
C ILE A 154 5.77 -5.76 3.42
N ILE A 155 6.27 -4.92 4.33
CA ILE A 155 5.96 -3.49 4.39
C ILE A 155 7.16 -2.66 3.99
N ARG A 156 6.96 -1.78 3.01
CA ARG A 156 8.03 -0.95 2.48
C ARG A 156 7.58 0.49 2.34
N TRP A 157 8.38 1.38 2.89
CA TRP A 157 8.41 2.77 2.44
C TRP A 157 9.27 2.87 1.18
N GLN A 158 8.69 3.43 0.13
CA GLN A 158 9.35 3.62 -1.16
C GLN A 158 9.43 5.11 -1.48
N THR A 159 10.58 5.49 -2.03
CA THR A 159 10.82 6.82 -2.58
C THR A 159 10.07 7.00 -3.92
N PRO A 160 9.83 8.24 -4.36
CA PRO A 160 9.23 8.50 -5.66
C PRO A 160 10.01 7.86 -6.81
N ASP A 161 11.35 7.91 -6.78
CA ASP A 161 12.20 7.36 -7.84
C ASP A 161 12.12 5.82 -7.93
N GLU A 162 11.87 5.16 -6.80
CA GLU A 162 11.61 3.71 -6.76
C GLU A 162 10.23 3.35 -7.36
N VAL A 163 9.24 4.22 -7.21
CA VAL A 163 7.85 3.97 -7.63
C VAL A 163 7.57 4.42 -9.05
N PHE A 164 7.86 5.68 -9.39
CA PHE A 164 7.46 6.29 -10.66
C PHE A 164 8.53 6.05 -11.73
N LYS A 165 8.18 5.30 -12.78
CA LYS A 165 9.11 4.88 -13.86
C LYS A 165 8.85 5.56 -15.20
N GLY A 166 7.92 6.51 -15.25
CA GLY A 166 7.59 7.30 -16.43
C GLY A 166 6.10 7.48 -16.67
N TYR A 167 5.73 7.76 -17.91
CA TYR A 167 4.36 8.05 -18.32
C TYR A 167 3.41 6.88 -18.04
N LYS A 168 2.46 7.06 -17.11
CA LYS A 168 1.50 6.03 -16.68
C LYS A 168 2.16 4.67 -16.43
N LYS A 169 3.35 4.72 -15.82
CA LYS A 169 4.20 3.57 -15.51
C LYS A 169 4.76 3.70 -14.10
N THR A 170 4.49 2.71 -13.28
CA THR A 170 5.06 2.58 -11.94
C THR A 170 5.61 1.17 -11.74
N SER A 171 6.55 1.01 -10.81
CA SER A 171 7.03 -0.32 -10.38
C SER A 171 5.89 -1.19 -9.81
N LEU A 172 4.84 -0.55 -9.28
CA LEU A 172 3.67 -1.20 -8.69
C LEU A 172 2.78 -1.90 -9.72
N MET A 173 2.92 -1.57 -11.01
CA MET A 173 2.23 -2.28 -12.09
C MET A 173 2.88 -3.64 -12.37
N ASP A 174 4.20 -3.75 -12.17
CA ASP A 174 4.98 -4.96 -12.41
C ASP A 174 5.12 -5.83 -11.16
N ASN A 175 5.20 -5.19 -9.99
CA ASN A 175 5.23 -5.84 -8.68
C ASN A 175 3.92 -5.53 -7.92
N PRO A 176 3.02 -6.50 -7.69
CA PRO A 176 1.66 -6.28 -7.19
C PRO A 176 1.61 -5.94 -5.69
N GLU A 177 2.38 -4.95 -5.25
CA GLU A 177 2.28 -4.35 -3.94
C GLU A 177 1.06 -3.38 -3.88
N ILE A 178 0.43 -3.34 -2.71
CA ILE A 178 -0.72 -2.51 -2.40
C ILE A 178 -0.22 -1.20 -1.79
N VAL A 179 -0.55 -0.06 -2.41
CA VAL A 179 -0.35 1.25 -1.77
C VAL A 179 -1.35 1.38 -0.63
N VAL A 180 -0.86 1.65 0.59
CA VAL A 180 -1.71 1.84 1.77
C VAL A 180 -1.68 3.27 2.30
N ALA A 181 -0.61 4.03 2.03
CA ALA A 181 -0.55 5.46 2.32
C ALA A 181 0.48 6.17 1.46
N VAL A 182 0.39 7.50 1.40
CA VAL A 182 1.29 8.38 0.66
C VAL A 182 1.62 9.62 1.48
N VAL A 183 2.78 10.22 1.20
CA VAL A 183 3.12 11.57 1.66
C VAL A 183 3.24 12.47 0.45
N LEU A 184 2.44 13.52 0.43
CA LEU A 184 2.37 14.52 -0.62
C LEU A 184 3.02 15.83 -0.16
N ASN A 185 3.59 16.61 -1.07
CA ASN A 185 4.31 17.85 -0.81
C ASN A 185 3.72 19.02 -1.61
N PHE A 186 3.19 20.01 -0.89
CA PHE A 186 2.53 21.21 -1.42
C PHE A 186 3.14 22.47 -0.79
N PRO A 187 4.30 22.93 -1.30
CA PRO A 187 5.01 24.08 -0.74
C PRO A 187 4.39 25.43 -1.17
N GLN A 188 3.53 25.43 -2.19
CA GLN A 188 2.94 26.65 -2.74
C GLN A 188 1.81 27.15 -1.84
N GLN A 189 1.78 28.46 -1.59
CA GLN A 189 0.66 29.14 -0.93
C GLN A 189 -0.17 29.86 -1.99
N ARG A 190 -1.50 29.78 -1.88
CA ARG A 190 -2.46 30.49 -2.74
C ARG A 190 -3.65 30.94 -1.91
N SER A 191 -4.34 31.99 -2.32
CA SER A 191 -5.56 32.35 -1.60
C SER A 191 -6.63 31.26 -1.82
N PRO A 192 -7.51 31.01 -0.83
CA PRO A 192 -8.61 30.07 -1.02
C PRO A 192 -9.47 30.39 -2.26
N GLU A 193 -9.64 31.66 -2.60
CA GLU A 193 -10.37 32.11 -3.79
C GLU A 193 -9.68 31.63 -5.08
N GLU A 194 -8.37 31.81 -5.19
CA GLU A 194 -7.60 31.36 -6.37
C GLU A 194 -7.66 29.83 -6.54
N ILE A 195 -7.52 29.08 -5.44
CA ILE A 195 -7.60 27.61 -5.44
C ILE A 195 -9.00 27.18 -5.92
N LYS A 196 -10.05 27.79 -5.38
CA LYS A 196 -11.44 27.49 -5.74
C LYS A 196 -11.71 27.78 -7.21
N ASP A 197 -11.23 28.90 -7.74
CA ASP A 197 -11.42 29.27 -9.14
C ASP A 197 -10.76 28.24 -10.08
N LEU A 198 -9.56 27.77 -9.75
CA LEU A 198 -8.89 26.70 -10.51
C LEU A 198 -9.67 25.38 -10.46
N MET A 199 -10.12 24.97 -9.27
CA MET A 199 -10.94 23.76 -9.09
C MET A 199 -12.22 23.80 -9.94
N LEU A 200 -12.96 24.91 -9.88
CA LEU A 200 -14.18 25.10 -10.66
C LEU A 200 -13.90 25.17 -12.17
N GLY A 201 -12.78 25.75 -12.58
CA GLY A 201 -12.32 25.75 -13.97
C GLY A 201 -12.12 24.31 -14.51
N TYR A 202 -11.46 23.44 -13.74
CA TYR A 202 -11.26 22.04 -14.12
C TYR A 202 -12.57 21.24 -14.14
N GLU A 203 -13.48 21.49 -13.20
CA GLU A 203 -14.81 20.88 -13.21
C GLU A 203 -15.59 21.27 -14.47
N ALA A 204 -15.62 22.56 -14.81
CA ALA A 204 -16.29 23.06 -16.00
C ALA A 204 -15.70 22.44 -17.28
N GLU A 205 -14.38 22.26 -17.36
CA GLU A 205 -13.75 21.56 -18.48
C GLU A 205 -14.20 20.10 -18.61
N ARG A 206 -14.33 19.36 -17.50
CA ARG A 206 -14.80 17.96 -17.53
C ARG A 206 -16.24 17.84 -17.99
N ILE A 207 -17.10 18.76 -17.55
CA ILE A 207 -18.50 18.84 -17.96
C ILE A 207 -18.59 19.14 -19.46
N LYS A 208 -17.84 20.12 -19.96
CA LYS A 208 -17.78 20.46 -21.40
C LYS A 208 -17.31 19.29 -22.26
N LYS A 209 -16.47 18.41 -21.72
CA LYS A 209 -15.96 17.20 -22.40
C LYS A 209 -16.87 15.98 -22.22
N HIS A 210 -18.04 16.12 -21.59
CA HIS A 210 -19.02 15.03 -21.40
C HIS A 210 -18.42 13.80 -20.69
N HIS A 211 -17.48 14.01 -19.76
CA HIS A 211 -16.80 12.92 -19.07
C HIS A 211 -17.71 12.12 -18.12
N PHE A 212 -18.87 12.68 -17.76
CA PHE A 212 -19.76 12.14 -16.72
C PHE A 212 -21.17 11.83 -17.21
N ASP A 213 -21.44 11.92 -18.51
CA ASP A 213 -22.77 11.70 -19.10
C ASP A 213 -23.24 10.25 -18.93
N TYR A 214 -22.31 9.30 -18.98
CA TYR A 214 -22.56 7.87 -18.82
C TYR A 214 -21.45 7.20 -17.99
N PRO A 215 -21.76 6.07 -17.33
CA PRO A 215 -20.74 5.23 -16.69
C PRO A 215 -19.61 4.88 -17.66
N SER A 216 -18.36 5.15 -17.28
CA SER A 216 -17.16 4.84 -18.05
C SER A 216 -15.90 4.78 -17.19
N CYS A 217 -14.79 4.26 -17.74
CA CYS A 217 -13.49 4.29 -17.10
C CYS A 217 -12.55 5.39 -17.62
N GLY A 218 -13.11 6.47 -18.17
CA GLY A 218 -12.31 7.53 -18.76
C GLY A 218 -11.72 7.13 -20.13
N SER A 219 -10.47 7.52 -20.37
CA SER A 219 -9.74 7.15 -21.59
C SER A 219 -9.49 5.65 -21.65
N THR A 220 -9.91 5.04 -22.74
CA THR A 220 -9.83 3.59 -22.98
C THR A 220 -8.40 3.16 -23.30
N PHE A 221 -7.70 3.95 -24.12
CA PHE A 221 -6.31 3.70 -24.52
C PHE A 221 -5.36 4.80 -24.02
N LYS A 222 -4.13 4.39 -23.70
CA LYS A 222 -3.02 5.32 -23.46
C LYS A 222 -2.69 6.08 -24.74
N ASN A 223 -2.15 7.28 -24.62
CA ASN A 223 -1.57 7.99 -25.77
C ASN A 223 -0.22 7.38 -26.15
N ASN A 224 0.00 7.16 -27.44
CA ASN A 224 1.32 6.89 -27.99
C ASN A 224 1.94 8.19 -28.51
N TYR A 225 2.71 8.89 -27.68
CA TYR A 225 3.28 10.20 -28.02
C TYR A 225 4.23 10.18 -29.22
N ALA A 226 4.80 9.03 -29.58
CA ALA A 226 5.63 8.91 -30.79
C ALA A 226 4.82 9.14 -32.08
N SER A 227 3.48 8.98 -32.02
CA SER A 227 2.59 9.25 -33.15
C SER A 227 2.31 10.73 -33.40
N GLY A 228 2.67 11.62 -32.47
CA GLY A 228 2.35 13.06 -32.53
C GLY A 228 0.86 13.41 -32.40
N ARG A 229 -0.04 12.42 -32.31
CA ARG A 229 -1.49 12.59 -32.15
C ARG A 229 -1.97 11.92 -30.86
N SER A 230 -3.08 12.41 -30.31
CA SER A 230 -3.73 11.74 -29.18
C SER A 230 -4.54 10.54 -29.66
N SER A 231 -4.74 9.53 -28.81
CA SER A 231 -5.58 8.37 -29.15
C SER A 231 -7.02 8.78 -29.46
N GLY A 232 -7.52 9.82 -28.79
CA GLY A 232 -8.83 10.41 -29.11
C GLY A 232 -8.91 10.99 -30.52
N THR A 233 -7.87 11.70 -30.97
CA THR A 233 -7.79 12.25 -32.33
C THR A 233 -7.74 11.12 -33.37
N ILE A 234 -6.91 10.10 -33.12
CA ILE A 234 -6.76 8.95 -34.01
C ILE A 234 -8.11 8.24 -34.21
N PHE A 235 -8.84 7.94 -33.12
CA PHE A 235 -10.12 7.25 -33.25
C PHE A 235 -11.25 8.13 -33.83
N ASP A 236 -11.16 9.45 -33.69
CA ASP A 236 -12.07 10.38 -34.35
C ASP A 236 -11.87 10.37 -35.86
N GLU A 237 -10.62 10.48 -36.31
CA GLU A 237 -10.23 10.40 -37.73
C GLU A 237 -10.60 9.05 -38.36
N LEU A 238 -10.48 7.97 -37.59
CA LEU A 238 -10.90 6.62 -38.00
C LEU A 238 -12.42 6.39 -37.94
N GLY A 239 -13.21 7.39 -37.52
CA GLY A 239 -14.67 7.34 -37.58
C GLY A 239 -15.33 6.47 -36.49
N PHE A 240 -14.71 6.28 -35.33
CA PHE A 240 -15.25 5.44 -34.26
C PHE A 240 -16.32 6.10 -33.40
N LYS A 241 -16.46 7.42 -33.42
CA LYS A 241 -17.49 8.12 -32.63
C LYS A 241 -18.88 7.54 -32.92
N GLY A 242 -19.63 7.25 -31.87
CA GLY A 242 -20.96 6.70 -32.00
C GLY A 242 -21.03 5.20 -32.28
N MET A 243 -19.90 4.53 -32.56
CA MET A 243 -19.87 3.09 -32.81
C MET A 243 -20.33 2.32 -31.57
N GLN A 244 -21.15 1.29 -31.79
CA GLN A 244 -21.82 0.56 -30.71
C GLN A 244 -21.63 -0.95 -30.85
N GLN A 245 -21.44 -1.60 -29.70
CA GLN A 245 -21.37 -3.04 -29.54
C GLN A 245 -22.19 -3.40 -28.29
N GLY A 246 -23.34 -4.08 -28.46
CA GLY A 246 -24.25 -4.33 -27.34
C GLY A 246 -24.63 -3.02 -26.62
N GLY A 247 -24.47 -2.97 -25.29
CA GLY A 247 -24.68 -1.76 -24.50
C GLY A 247 -23.49 -0.77 -24.45
N ALA A 248 -22.33 -1.16 -24.99
CA ALA A 248 -21.12 -0.33 -25.02
C ALA A 248 -21.10 0.57 -26.26
N LYS A 249 -20.80 1.86 -26.09
CA LYS A 249 -20.79 2.84 -27.18
C LYS A 249 -19.57 3.76 -27.09
N VAL A 250 -18.87 3.99 -28.19
CA VAL A 250 -17.85 5.06 -28.24
C VAL A 250 -18.54 6.41 -28.15
N SER A 251 -18.05 7.28 -27.26
CA SER A 251 -18.59 8.63 -27.05
C SER A 251 -18.69 9.42 -28.35
N ASP A 252 -19.82 10.13 -28.54
CA ASP A 252 -20.01 11.06 -29.65
C ASP A 252 -19.12 12.31 -29.51
N TYR A 253 -18.59 12.57 -28.30
CA TYR A 253 -17.80 13.76 -27.98
C TYR A 253 -16.30 13.47 -27.90
N HIS A 254 -15.92 12.32 -27.34
CA HIS A 254 -14.51 11.95 -27.15
C HIS A 254 -14.25 10.50 -27.59
N ALA A 255 -13.68 10.30 -28.78
CA ALA A 255 -13.53 8.96 -29.40
C ALA A 255 -12.60 7.97 -28.65
N ASN A 256 -11.99 8.36 -27.53
CA ASN A 256 -11.22 7.47 -26.66
C ASN A 256 -12.02 7.04 -25.42
N PHE A 257 -13.29 7.43 -25.29
CA PHE A 257 -14.16 7.02 -24.20
C PHE A 257 -15.16 5.99 -24.73
N ILE A 258 -15.27 4.87 -24.04
CA ILE A 258 -16.36 3.91 -24.24
C ILE A 258 -17.31 4.06 -23.06
N TYR A 259 -18.56 4.36 -23.36
CA TYR A 259 -19.65 4.48 -22.39
C TYR A 259 -20.40 3.16 -22.25
N ASN A 260 -20.84 2.87 -21.04
CA ASN A 260 -21.95 1.96 -20.81
C ASN A 260 -23.25 2.77 -20.93
N THR A 261 -23.96 2.61 -22.06
CA THR A 261 -25.24 3.31 -22.31
C THR A 261 -26.45 2.60 -21.70
N GLY A 262 -26.20 1.55 -20.91
CA GLY A 262 -27.19 0.67 -20.29
C GLY A 262 -26.99 -0.77 -20.75
N GLY A 263 -26.84 -1.69 -19.79
CA GLY A 263 -26.73 -3.13 -20.05
C GLY A 263 -25.48 -3.58 -20.80
N ALA A 264 -24.43 -2.76 -20.87
CA ALA A 264 -23.16 -3.16 -21.46
C ALA A 264 -22.54 -4.32 -20.69
N THR A 265 -21.99 -5.29 -21.40
CA THR A 265 -21.16 -6.36 -20.80
C THR A 265 -19.67 -6.01 -20.91
N SER A 266 -18.84 -6.67 -20.11
CA SER A 266 -17.38 -6.54 -20.24
C SER A 266 -16.88 -7.02 -21.61
N SER A 267 -17.52 -8.06 -22.16
CA SER A 267 -17.26 -8.53 -23.52
C SER A 267 -17.59 -7.47 -24.57
N ASP A 268 -18.68 -6.72 -24.42
CA ASP A 268 -19.04 -5.66 -25.38
C ASP A 268 -17.97 -4.57 -25.44
N VAL A 269 -17.53 -4.10 -24.27
CA VAL A 269 -16.47 -3.09 -24.16
C VAL A 269 -15.17 -3.59 -24.79
N LEU A 270 -14.76 -4.82 -24.48
CA LEU A 270 -13.51 -5.38 -25.01
C LEU A 270 -13.59 -5.65 -26.52
N LYS A 271 -14.73 -6.11 -27.05
CA LYS A 271 -14.91 -6.29 -28.51
C LYS A 271 -14.79 -4.97 -29.25
N LEU A 272 -15.39 -3.91 -28.73
CA LEU A 272 -15.29 -2.57 -29.29
C LEU A 272 -13.85 -2.03 -29.20
N ALA A 273 -13.19 -2.21 -28.06
CA ALA A 273 -11.79 -1.85 -27.87
C ALA A 273 -10.86 -2.64 -28.83
N ALA A 274 -11.10 -3.94 -29.04
CA ALA A 274 -10.34 -4.76 -29.98
C ALA A 274 -10.46 -4.24 -31.43
N GLN A 275 -11.68 -3.86 -31.85
CA GLN A 275 -11.91 -3.27 -33.17
C GLN A 275 -11.16 -1.94 -33.34
N MET A 276 -11.23 -1.07 -32.33
CA MET A 276 -10.50 0.20 -32.28
C MET A 276 -8.99 -0.04 -32.39
N ARG A 277 -8.42 -0.88 -31.53
CA ARG A 277 -6.99 -1.21 -31.52
C ARG A 277 -6.52 -1.79 -32.86
N ALA A 278 -7.29 -2.71 -33.44
CA ALA A 278 -6.98 -3.31 -34.74
C ALA A 278 -7.06 -2.29 -35.89
N ALA A 279 -7.96 -1.31 -35.83
CA ALA A 279 -8.04 -0.25 -36.83
C ALA A 279 -6.86 0.72 -36.74
N ALA A 280 -6.50 1.16 -35.53
CA ALA A 280 -5.32 2.01 -35.31
C ALA A 280 -4.03 1.34 -35.84
N MET A 281 -3.87 0.04 -35.60
CA MET A 281 -2.72 -0.70 -36.13
C MET A 281 -2.78 -0.83 -37.66
N ARG A 282 -3.91 -1.25 -38.24
CA ARG A 282 -3.99 -1.53 -39.69
C ARG A 282 -3.99 -0.28 -40.57
N GLN A 283 -4.62 0.80 -40.13
CA GLN A 283 -4.81 2.00 -40.95
C GLN A 283 -3.74 3.05 -40.67
N GLU A 284 -3.27 3.18 -39.43
CA GLU A 284 -2.32 4.21 -39.03
C GLU A 284 -0.94 3.65 -38.65
N CYS A 285 -0.77 2.32 -38.58
CA CYS A 285 0.44 1.66 -38.07
C CYS A 285 0.81 2.11 -36.63
N ILE A 286 -0.20 2.42 -35.81
CA ILE A 286 -0.01 2.86 -34.42
C ILE A 286 -0.42 1.75 -33.48
N GLN A 287 0.53 1.27 -32.68
CA GLN A 287 0.25 0.39 -31.55
C GLN A 287 -0.24 1.21 -30.35
N LEU A 288 -1.41 0.85 -29.84
CA LEU A 288 -2.02 1.45 -28.65
C LEU A 288 -2.24 0.39 -27.58
N ASP A 289 -1.94 0.76 -26.34
CA ASP A 289 -2.12 -0.07 -25.16
C ASP A 289 -3.40 0.33 -24.43
N LEU A 290 -4.17 -0.67 -23.98
CA LEU A 290 -5.35 -0.45 -23.16
C LEU A 290 -4.92 0.18 -21.82
N GLU A 291 -5.62 1.24 -21.41
CA GLU A 291 -5.40 1.90 -20.12
C GLU A 291 -6.29 1.33 -19.01
N VAL A 292 -7.53 0.99 -19.39
CA VAL A 292 -8.53 0.38 -18.50
C VAL A 292 -8.01 -0.96 -18.00
N GLN A 293 -8.08 -1.17 -16.69
CA GLN A 293 -7.61 -2.40 -16.05
C GLN A 293 -8.73 -3.44 -16.03
N CYS A 294 -8.51 -4.58 -16.70
CA CYS A 294 -9.45 -5.69 -16.65
C CYS A 294 -9.21 -6.52 -15.39
N ILE A 295 -10.27 -6.83 -14.63
CA ILE A 295 -10.17 -7.68 -13.43
C ILE A 295 -11.20 -8.80 -13.51
N GLY A 296 -10.74 -10.05 -13.35
CA GLY A 296 -11.60 -11.23 -13.29
C GLY A 296 -11.31 -12.24 -14.40
N TYR A 297 -12.33 -13.04 -14.75
CA TYR A 297 -12.20 -14.21 -15.60
C TYR A 297 -12.79 -13.99 -16.99
N PHE A 298 -11.97 -13.97 -18.04
CA PHE A 298 -12.36 -13.58 -19.40
C PHE A 298 -11.98 -14.63 -20.44
N ASP A 299 -12.50 -14.48 -21.67
CA ASP A 299 -11.99 -15.19 -22.85
C ASP A 299 -10.60 -14.70 -23.23
N THR A 300 -9.65 -15.63 -23.41
CA THR A 300 -8.24 -15.33 -23.67
C THR A 300 -8.03 -14.63 -25.01
N GLU A 301 -8.71 -15.09 -26.06
CA GLU A 301 -8.67 -14.47 -27.40
C GLU A 301 -9.08 -12.98 -27.33
N LEU A 302 -10.08 -12.66 -26.51
CA LEU A 302 -10.54 -11.29 -26.35
C LEU A 302 -9.51 -10.44 -25.60
N LEU A 303 -8.92 -10.96 -24.52
CA LEU A 303 -7.85 -10.27 -23.80
C LEU A 303 -6.63 -9.99 -24.72
N GLU A 304 -6.22 -10.99 -25.52
CA GLU A 304 -5.11 -10.87 -26.47
C GLU A 304 -5.38 -9.83 -27.55
N SER A 305 -6.60 -9.80 -28.08
CA SER A 305 -7.04 -8.82 -29.07
C SER A 305 -6.97 -7.37 -28.55
N CYS A 306 -7.08 -7.19 -27.23
CA CYS A 306 -6.92 -5.90 -26.55
C CYS A 306 -5.50 -5.66 -26.00
N GLY A 307 -4.60 -6.64 -26.03
CA GLY A 307 -3.26 -6.56 -25.44
C GLY A 307 -3.26 -6.59 -23.91
N VAL A 308 -4.26 -7.21 -23.30
CA VAL A 308 -4.39 -7.32 -21.84
C VAL A 308 -3.62 -8.55 -21.34
N ALA A 309 -2.72 -8.33 -20.37
CA ALA A 309 -1.99 -9.42 -19.73
C ALA A 309 -2.91 -10.26 -18.83
N TYR A 310 -2.71 -11.58 -18.85
CA TYR A 310 -3.52 -12.52 -18.08
C TYR A 310 -2.73 -13.77 -17.67
N THR A 311 -3.27 -14.52 -16.71
CA THR A 311 -2.82 -15.87 -16.37
C THR A 311 -3.85 -16.87 -16.91
N ALA A 312 -3.45 -17.73 -17.84
CA ALA A 312 -4.32 -18.77 -18.38
C ALA A 312 -4.85 -19.69 -17.28
N ASP A 313 -6.11 -20.10 -17.39
CA ASP A 313 -6.69 -21.05 -16.46
C ASP A 313 -6.15 -22.46 -16.72
N SER A 314 -5.78 -23.15 -15.65
CA SER A 314 -5.18 -24.49 -15.73
C SER A 314 -6.17 -25.56 -16.21
N GLN A 315 -7.48 -25.33 -16.04
CA GLN A 315 -8.54 -26.27 -16.39
C GLN A 315 -9.27 -25.87 -17.68
N ASN A 316 -9.25 -24.59 -18.06
CA ASN A 316 -9.87 -24.10 -19.29
C ASN A 316 -8.96 -23.14 -20.07
N GLN A 317 -8.30 -23.67 -21.11
CA GLN A 317 -7.37 -22.90 -21.94
C GLN A 317 -8.01 -21.74 -22.72
N SER A 318 -9.33 -21.73 -22.92
CA SER A 318 -10.01 -20.61 -23.58
C SER A 318 -10.30 -19.45 -22.63
N LYS A 319 -9.97 -19.60 -21.34
CA LYS A 319 -10.23 -18.61 -20.30
C LYS A 319 -8.96 -18.22 -19.54
N GLY A 320 -8.97 -17.00 -19.03
CA GLY A 320 -7.83 -16.44 -18.31
C GLY A 320 -8.24 -15.43 -17.24
N TRP A 321 -7.39 -15.34 -16.22
CA TRP A 321 -7.52 -14.39 -15.12
C TRP A 321 -6.71 -13.12 -15.40
N ALA A 322 -7.37 -11.97 -15.45
CA ALA A 322 -6.73 -10.67 -15.60
C ALA A 322 -6.81 -9.87 -14.29
N GLY A 323 -5.81 -9.00 -14.07
CA GLY A 323 -5.83 -7.99 -13.01
C GLY A 323 -5.82 -8.51 -11.57
N LEU A 324 -5.39 -9.76 -11.34
CA LEU A 324 -5.23 -10.31 -10.00
C LEU A 324 -3.96 -9.79 -9.35
N LEU A 325 -4.05 -9.44 -8.06
CA LEU A 325 -2.87 -9.26 -7.20
C LEU A 325 -2.24 -10.61 -6.88
N TRP A 326 -3.06 -11.63 -6.67
CA TRP A 326 -2.61 -12.99 -6.40
C TRP A 326 -3.55 -14.02 -7.04
N ASN A 327 -2.98 -15.03 -7.69
CA ASN A 327 -3.71 -16.13 -8.31
C ASN A 327 -3.22 -17.48 -7.72
N PRO A 328 -4.09 -18.26 -7.06
CA PRO A 328 -3.71 -19.54 -6.46
C PRO A 328 -3.30 -20.60 -7.50
N GLN A 329 -3.74 -20.48 -8.76
CA GLN A 329 -3.40 -21.44 -9.81
C GLN A 329 -2.03 -21.16 -10.46
N LYS A 330 -1.46 -19.97 -10.25
CA LYS A 330 -0.17 -19.64 -10.83
C LYS A 330 0.88 -20.51 -10.13
N LYS A 331 1.34 -21.57 -10.80
CA LYS A 331 2.50 -22.35 -10.35
C LYS A 331 3.61 -21.35 -10.01
N VAL A 332 4.22 -21.53 -8.85
CA VAL A 332 5.32 -20.70 -8.36
C VAL A 332 6.60 -21.02 -9.16
N GLU A 333 6.53 -21.00 -10.49
CA GLU A 333 7.66 -21.21 -11.39
C GLU A 333 8.20 -19.86 -11.92
N ASN A 334 7.37 -18.81 -11.92
CA ASN A 334 7.74 -17.45 -12.39
C ASN A 334 7.53 -16.35 -11.31
N CYS A 335 7.34 -16.72 -10.05
CA CYS A 335 7.54 -15.83 -8.91
C CYS A 335 8.96 -16.06 -8.36
N THR A 336 9.99 -15.77 -9.16
CA THR A 336 11.39 -15.84 -8.71
C THR A 336 11.72 -14.88 -7.55
N GLY A 337 10.76 -14.04 -7.12
CA GLY A 337 10.85 -13.22 -5.91
C GLY A 337 10.10 -13.76 -4.69
N LEU A 338 9.35 -14.85 -4.79
CA LEU A 338 8.53 -15.40 -3.68
C LEU A 338 8.57 -16.93 -3.70
N GLN A 339 9.72 -17.52 -3.34
CA GLN A 339 9.86 -18.84 -2.66
C GLN A 339 11.32 -19.30 -2.49
N THR A 340 12.30 -18.63 -3.09
CA THR A 340 13.68 -18.70 -2.58
C THR A 340 13.83 -17.62 -1.52
N PHE A 341 13.92 -18.04 -0.26
CA PHE A 341 14.35 -17.14 0.81
C PHE A 341 15.72 -16.57 0.45
N ILE A 342 15.81 -15.26 0.24
CA ILE A 342 17.08 -14.57 0.02
C ILE A 342 17.47 -13.96 1.37
N SER A 343 18.47 -14.55 2.02
CA SER A 343 18.97 -14.05 3.30
C SER A 343 19.89 -12.83 3.10
N PRO A 344 19.73 -11.74 3.87
CA PRO A 344 18.61 -11.43 4.75
C PRO A 344 17.38 -10.96 3.94
N GLN A 345 16.19 -11.33 4.40
CA GLN A 345 14.91 -10.96 3.78
C GLN A 345 14.27 -9.82 4.57
N THR A 346 14.14 -8.64 3.99
CA THR A 346 13.46 -7.51 4.64
C THR A 346 11.96 -7.77 4.76
N LEU A 347 11.46 -7.78 5.99
CA LEU A 347 10.04 -7.93 6.33
C LEU A 347 9.34 -6.59 6.47
N LEU A 348 10.08 -5.60 6.99
CA LEU A 348 9.59 -4.27 7.29
C LEU A 348 10.71 -3.26 7.09
N GLN A 349 10.48 -2.17 6.36
CA GLN A 349 11.45 -1.07 6.27
C GLN A 349 10.80 0.28 6.00
N GLY A 350 11.29 1.33 6.64
CA GLY A 350 10.86 2.70 6.36
C GLY A 350 11.32 3.74 7.37
N PRO A 351 10.99 5.02 7.11
CA PRO A 351 11.39 6.12 7.96
C PRO A 351 10.57 6.14 9.24
N ILE A 352 11.18 6.64 10.31
CA ILE A 352 10.48 6.95 11.55
C ILE A 352 9.74 8.28 11.37
N LEU A 353 8.43 8.27 11.63
CA LEU A 353 7.58 9.46 11.58
C LEU A 353 7.14 9.83 12.99
N GLY A 354 7.14 11.14 13.31
CA GLY A 354 6.76 11.64 14.63
C GLY A 354 5.36 11.19 15.06
N TYR A 355 5.22 10.74 16.31
CA TYR A 355 3.96 10.24 16.85
C TYR A 355 2.87 11.32 16.90
N ASN A 356 3.21 12.52 17.39
CA ASN A 356 2.27 13.63 17.53
C ASN A 356 2.43 14.60 16.35
N CYS A 357 1.50 14.56 15.39
CA CYS A 357 1.49 15.40 14.18
C CYS A 357 1.54 16.91 14.46
N LEU A 358 1.29 17.37 15.69
CA LEU A 358 1.30 18.79 16.04
C LEU A 358 2.71 19.41 16.05
N GLN A 359 3.76 18.59 16.05
CA GLN A 359 5.15 19.05 15.97
C GLN A 359 5.93 18.17 14.99
N GLY A 360 5.91 18.51 13.70
CA GLY A 360 6.63 17.81 12.62
C GLY A 360 8.16 17.73 12.78
N ALA A 361 8.64 17.19 13.89
CA ALA A 361 10.00 17.31 14.40
C ALA A 361 10.59 15.96 14.81
N PHE A 362 10.19 14.86 14.16
CA PHE A 362 11.06 13.68 14.15
C PHE A 362 11.96 13.72 12.90
N PRO A 363 13.29 13.66 13.05
CA PRO A 363 14.21 13.76 11.92
C PRO A 363 13.95 12.68 10.87
N ARG A 364 13.81 13.11 9.61
CA ARG A 364 13.45 12.25 8.46
C ARG A 364 14.60 11.34 8.02
N GLU A 365 15.77 11.58 8.57
CA GLU A 365 17.01 10.87 8.35
C GLU A 365 17.11 9.59 9.19
N CYS A 366 16.05 9.19 9.91
CA CYS A 366 16.01 7.97 10.71
C CYS A 366 15.12 6.92 10.04
N PHE A 367 15.68 5.75 9.76
CA PHE A 367 15.00 4.61 9.15
C PHE A 367 15.12 3.40 10.05
N VAL A 368 14.12 2.53 10.02
CA VAL A 368 14.19 1.23 10.67
C VAL A 368 14.01 0.12 9.65
N ALA A 369 14.61 -1.02 9.93
CA ALA A 369 14.40 -2.25 9.19
C ALA A 369 14.20 -3.41 10.17
N VAL A 370 13.33 -4.34 9.78
CA VAL A 370 13.22 -5.68 10.37
C VAL A 370 13.46 -6.69 9.26
N GLU A 371 14.45 -7.55 9.46
CA GLU A 371 14.89 -8.55 8.50
C GLU A 371 14.79 -9.95 9.11
N GLN A 372 14.35 -10.90 8.31
CA GLN A 372 14.49 -12.32 8.62
C GLN A 372 15.83 -12.81 8.07
N LEU A 373 16.61 -13.48 8.91
CA LEU A 373 17.98 -13.90 8.58
C LEU A 373 18.05 -15.34 8.05
N MET A 374 17.07 -16.19 8.35
CA MET A 374 17.00 -17.55 7.83
C MET A 374 15.54 -18.02 7.71
N PRO A 375 15.24 -19.03 6.87
CA PRO A 375 13.90 -19.60 6.79
C PRO A 375 13.45 -20.21 8.12
N LEU A 376 12.15 -20.20 8.38
CA LEU A 376 11.56 -20.76 9.60
C LEU A 376 11.95 -22.24 9.81
N GLN A 377 12.02 -23.02 8.73
CA GLN A 377 12.40 -24.44 8.80
C GLN A 377 13.84 -24.65 9.27
N GLN A 378 14.77 -23.77 8.86
CA GLN A 378 16.15 -23.80 9.37
C GLN A 378 16.19 -23.37 10.83
N ALA A 379 15.45 -22.31 11.18
CA ALA A 379 15.38 -21.77 12.52
C ALA A 379 14.90 -22.80 13.57
N LEU A 380 13.99 -23.70 13.19
CA LEU A 380 13.56 -24.83 14.02
C LEU A 380 14.70 -25.82 14.34
N SER A 381 15.62 -26.03 13.39
CA SER A 381 16.79 -26.90 13.57
C SER A 381 17.96 -26.21 14.29
N GLU A 382 18.05 -24.88 14.18
CA GLU A 382 19.11 -24.04 14.77
C GLU A 382 18.53 -22.96 15.69
N PRO A 383 17.78 -23.31 16.75
CA PRO A 383 16.93 -22.36 17.47
C PRO A 383 17.70 -21.26 18.22
N LYS A 384 19.02 -21.41 18.42
CA LYS A 384 19.87 -20.39 19.05
C LYS A 384 20.54 -19.44 18.04
N ALA A 385 20.51 -19.74 16.75
CA ALA A 385 21.12 -18.90 15.73
C ALA A 385 20.30 -17.61 15.53
N PRO A 386 20.93 -16.50 15.11
CA PRO A 386 20.25 -15.26 14.74
C PRO A 386 19.15 -15.51 13.71
N PHE A 387 17.91 -15.15 14.02
CA PHE A 387 16.74 -15.41 13.19
C PHE A 387 16.09 -14.14 12.65
N LEU A 388 15.99 -13.10 13.47
CA LEU A 388 15.40 -11.81 13.11
C LEU A 388 16.33 -10.70 13.52
N ARG A 389 16.57 -9.74 12.64
CA ARG A 389 17.36 -8.53 12.90
C ARG A 389 16.45 -7.33 12.88
N TRP A 390 16.60 -6.46 13.85
CA TRP A 390 16.02 -5.12 13.85
C TRP A 390 17.14 -4.10 13.94
N THR A 391 17.12 -3.12 13.05
CA THR A 391 18.12 -2.05 12.98
C THR A 391 17.49 -0.70 12.77
N THR A 392 18.19 0.31 13.28
CA THR A 392 17.90 1.72 13.07
C THR A 392 19.09 2.37 12.39
N HIS A 393 18.83 3.01 11.26
CA HIS A 393 19.80 3.66 10.40
C HIS A 393 19.60 5.16 10.48
N THR A 394 20.68 5.92 10.62
CA THR A 394 20.59 7.37 10.48
C THR A 394 21.83 8.01 9.89
N THR A 395 21.60 9.02 9.05
CA THR A 395 22.64 9.93 8.56
C THR A 395 22.82 11.15 9.47
N ASN A 396 22.00 11.29 10.51
CA ASN A 396 22.05 12.39 11.48
C ASN A 396 22.25 11.84 12.91
N PRO A 397 23.50 11.69 13.38
CA PRO A 397 23.76 11.11 14.70
C PRO A 397 23.25 11.97 15.87
N GLU A 398 22.97 13.27 15.64
CA GLU A 398 22.46 14.18 16.67
C GLU A 398 21.10 13.75 17.25
N ILE A 399 20.35 12.89 16.54
CA ILE A 399 19.13 12.26 17.03
C ILE A 399 19.37 11.51 18.34
N PHE A 400 20.55 10.88 18.45
CA PHE A 400 20.94 10.03 19.57
C PHE A 400 22.00 10.68 20.47
N SER A 401 22.09 12.02 20.45
CA SER A 401 23.07 12.80 21.21
C SER A 401 22.83 12.80 22.73
N ASN A 402 21.59 12.59 23.16
CA ASN A 402 21.27 12.42 24.58
C ASN A 402 21.68 11.01 25.03
N ILE A 403 22.89 10.87 25.53
CA ILE A 403 23.50 9.57 25.88
C ILE A 403 23.56 9.33 27.39
N PRO A 404 23.57 8.05 27.83
CA PRO A 404 23.81 7.72 29.23
C PRO A 404 25.19 8.15 29.74
N PRO A 405 25.41 8.25 31.06
CA PRO A 405 26.70 8.59 31.65
C PRO A 405 27.83 7.66 31.18
N SER A 406 28.99 8.25 30.85
CA SER A 406 30.17 7.58 30.29
C SER A 406 30.83 6.53 31.19
N SER A 407 30.36 6.34 32.43
CA SER A 407 30.82 5.30 33.34
C SER A 407 30.17 3.93 33.10
N MET A 408 29.19 3.82 32.19
CA MET A 408 28.55 2.55 31.84
C MET A 408 29.27 1.89 30.64
N PRO A 409 29.72 0.63 30.76
CA PRO A 409 30.29 -0.09 29.64
C PRO A 409 29.23 -0.39 28.57
N ALA A 410 29.61 -0.33 27.28
CA ALA A 410 28.77 -0.79 26.18
C ALA A 410 28.34 -2.26 26.36
N GLY A 411 27.15 -2.62 25.87
CA GLY A 411 26.56 -3.96 26.04
C GLY A 411 25.95 -4.21 27.42
N THR A 412 25.92 -3.21 28.29
CA THR A 412 25.33 -3.33 29.64
C THR A 412 23.81 -3.24 29.58
N PHE A 413 23.17 -4.07 30.40
CA PHE A 413 21.74 -4.03 30.65
C PHE A 413 21.41 -2.91 31.64
N THR A 414 20.64 -1.90 31.22
CA THR A 414 20.44 -0.66 31.99
C THR A 414 18.96 -0.30 32.08
N ASP A 415 18.44 -0.11 33.29
CA ASP A 415 17.07 0.39 33.48
C ASP A 415 17.00 1.92 33.25
N GLY A 416 15.84 2.41 32.80
CA GLY A 416 15.59 3.84 32.57
C GLY A 416 16.14 4.40 31.25
N LEU A 417 16.42 3.56 30.25
CA LEU A 417 17.02 3.99 28.99
C LEU A 417 16.14 4.94 28.16
N TRP A 418 14.82 4.89 28.32
CA TRP A 418 13.85 5.84 27.74
C TRP A 418 14.13 7.33 28.01
N GLN A 419 14.98 7.66 28.99
CA GLN A 419 15.44 9.03 29.27
C GLN A 419 16.48 9.55 28.26
N TYR A 420 17.01 8.67 27.41
CA TYR A 420 18.07 8.93 26.45
C TYR A 420 17.58 8.73 25.02
N GLY A 421 18.45 9.05 24.05
CA GLY A 421 18.26 8.71 22.66
C GLY A 421 18.31 7.19 22.48
N VAL A 422 17.15 6.58 22.21
CA VAL A 422 17.01 5.14 22.06
C VAL A 422 16.21 4.79 20.82
N THR A 423 16.51 3.62 20.27
CA THR A 423 15.61 2.91 19.39
C THR A 423 14.91 1.82 20.17
N GLU A 424 13.64 1.59 19.85
CA GLU A 424 12.75 0.66 20.56
C GLU A 424 12.08 -0.32 19.59
N LEU A 425 12.02 -1.60 19.96
CA LEU A 425 11.28 -2.64 19.26
C LEU A 425 10.25 -3.24 20.21
N PHE A 426 8.99 -3.19 19.80
CA PHE A 426 7.89 -3.83 20.49
C PHE A 426 7.49 -5.11 19.78
N ILE A 427 7.28 -6.18 20.56
CA ILE A 427 6.86 -7.50 20.06
C ILE A 427 5.69 -8.00 20.91
N ALA A 428 4.51 -8.12 20.31
CA ALA A 428 3.32 -8.60 21.01
C ALA A 428 3.24 -10.14 21.04
N TYR A 429 2.66 -10.68 22.11
CA TYR A 429 2.23 -12.08 22.14
C TYR A 429 1.07 -12.30 21.17
N PRO A 430 0.82 -13.55 20.71
CA PRO A 430 -0.24 -13.85 19.74
C PRO A 430 -1.66 -13.40 20.13
N ASP A 431 -1.93 -13.23 21.43
CA ASP A 431 -3.22 -12.75 21.94
C ASP A 431 -3.33 -11.22 22.07
N SER A 432 -2.26 -10.48 21.73
CA SER A 432 -2.14 -9.03 21.86
C SER A 432 -2.43 -8.48 23.27
N THR A 433 -2.41 -9.31 24.32
CA THR A 433 -2.64 -8.86 25.70
C THR A 433 -1.36 -8.40 26.39
N ASN A 434 -0.24 -9.02 26.02
CA ASN A 434 1.09 -8.78 26.56
C ASN A 434 2.06 -8.44 25.43
N TYR A 435 3.17 -7.77 25.76
CA TYR A 435 4.25 -7.54 24.81
C TYR A 435 5.60 -7.39 25.52
N LEU A 436 6.66 -7.53 24.73
CA LEU A 436 8.01 -7.14 25.10
C LEU A 436 8.40 -5.85 24.41
N GLU A 437 9.21 -5.07 25.11
CA GLU A 437 9.88 -3.88 24.60
C GLU A 437 11.39 -4.07 24.77
N PHE A 438 12.13 -3.85 23.69
CA PHE A 438 13.59 -3.78 23.70
C PHE A 438 14.00 -2.35 23.39
N GLU A 439 14.76 -1.72 24.29
CA GLU A 439 15.35 -0.41 24.04
C GLU A 439 16.86 -0.55 23.86
N MET A 440 17.44 0.24 22.97
CA MET A 440 18.87 0.28 22.71
C MET A 440 19.34 1.69 22.43
N THR A 441 20.46 2.09 23.03
CA THR A 441 21.17 3.33 22.69
C THR A 441 22.16 3.09 21.55
N SER A 442 22.59 4.15 20.88
CA SER A 442 23.64 4.10 19.84
C SER A 442 25.00 3.59 20.36
N GLN A 443 25.21 3.55 21.67
CA GLN A 443 26.42 3.04 22.34
C GLN A 443 26.27 1.58 22.82
N GLY A 444 25.17 0.91 22.47
CA GLY A 444 24.94 -0.49 22.80
C GLY A 444 24.48 -0.77 24.24
N HIS A 445 24.10 0.25 25.01
CA HIS A 445 23.33 0.02 26.26
C HIS A 445 21.92 -0.41 25.89
N TRP A 446 21.38 -1.41 26.57
CA TRP A 446 20.07 -1.94 26.24
C TRP A 446 19.25 -2.40 27.46
N VAL A 447 17.95 -2.59 27.26
CA VAL A 447 17.03 -3.13 28.27
C VAL A 447 15.95 -3.97 27.58
N ALA A 448 15.39 -4.91 28.33
CA ALA A 448 14.20 -5.65 27.94
C ALA A 448 13.13 -5.49 29.03
N LEU A 449 11.97 -5.01 28.62
CA LEU A 449 10.83 -4.75 29.49
C LEU A 449 9.66 -5.65 29.09
N ARG A 450 8.95 -6.19 30.08
CA ARG A 450 7.72 -6.96 29.86
C ARG A 450 6.51 -6.22 30.40
N PHE A 451 5.48 -6.12 29.59
CA PHE A 451 4.21 -5.49 29.96
C PHE A 451 3.10 -6.54 30.00
N LYS A 452 2.30 -6.50 31.08
CA LYS A 452 1.20 -7.45 31.33
C LYS A 452 -0.18 -7.01 30.78
N ALA A 453 -0.24 -5.79 30.26
CA ALA A 453 -1.41 -5.13 29.69
C ALA A 453 -0.96 -3.88 28.91
N PRO A 454 -1.81 -3.27 28.06
CA PRO A 454 -1.58 -1.92 27.55
C PRO A 454 -1.25 -0.95 28.70
N ARG A 455 -0.22 -0.13 28.53
CA ARG A 455 0.39 0.66 29.61
C ARG A 455 -0.58 1.71 30.14
N GLN A 456 -1.07 1.56 31.37
CA GLN A 456 -1.63 2.68 32.15
C GLN A 456 -0.47 3.34 32.92
N ARG A 457 -0.20 4.62 32.64
CA ARG A 457 1.10 5.31 32.79
C ARG A 457 1.77 5.42 34.18
N ALA A 458 1.53 4.55 35.16
CA ALA A 458 2.31 4.56 36.41
C ALA A 458 2.66 3.19 37.02
N GLU A 459 2.01 2.09 36.63
CA GLU A 459 2.31 0.75 37.17
C GLU A 459 2.05 -0.31 36.09
N GLY A 460 2.88 -1.37 36.03
CA GLY A 460 2.54 -2.58 35.23
C GLY A 460 3.61 -3.16 34.30
N TYR A 461 4.86 -2.69 34.36
CA TYR A 461 5.97 -3.33 33.62
C TYR A 461 7.01 -3.95 34.54
N GLU A 462 7.70 -4.96 34.03
CA GLU A 462 8.76 -5.69 34.71
C GLU A 462 10.07 -5.54 33.92
N VAL A 463 11.08 -4.95 34.56
CA VAL A 463 12.45 -4.93 34.05
C VAL A 463 13.01 -6.35 34.15
N LEU A 464 13.34 -6.95 33.01
CA LEU A 464 13.79 -8.34 32.97
C LEU A 464 15.29 -8.42 33.30
N SER A 465 15.76 -9.49 33.94
CA SER A 465 17.22 -9.65 34.15
C SER A 465 17.93 -9.92 32.82
N ALA A 466 19.18 -9.49 32.64
CA ALA A 466 19.96 -9.74 31.42
C ALA A 466 20.33 -11.22 31.16
N LYS A 467 20.58 -12.00 32.22
CA LYS A 467 21.16 -13.38 32.15
C LYS A 467 20.41 -14.35 31.22
N PRO A 468 19.07 -14.40 31.17
CA PRO A 468 18.34 -15.28 30.26
C PRO A 468 18.52 -14.92 28.79
N TRP A 469 18.99 -13.72 28.46
CA TRP A 469 18.98 -13.15 27.11
C TRP A 469 20.35 -13.09 26.44
N THR A 470 21.43 -13.06 27.23
CA THR A 470 22.82 -12.86 26.75
C THR A 470 23.29 -13.91 25.73
N GLY A 471 22.61 -15.06 25.63
CA GLY A 471 22.90 -16.11 24.64
C GLY A 471 21.93 -16.17 23.45
N TYR A 472 21.00 -15.21 23.35
CA TYR A 472 19.92 -15.18 22.36
C TYR A 472 19.77 -13.85 21.64
N ILE A 473 20.52 -12.83 22.09
CA ILE A 473 20.56 -11.49 21.50
C ILE A 473 22.00 -11.18 21.10
N HIS A 474 22.18 -10.66 19.90
CA HIS A 474 23.45 -10.11 19.44
C HIS A 474 23.25 -8.64 19.07
N MET A 475 24.13 -7.76 19.56
CA MET A 475 24.07 -6.35 19.24
C MET A 475 24.64 -6.11 17.85
N VAL A 476 23.97 -5.29 17.05
CA VAL A 476 24.46 -4.80 15.76
C VAL A 476 24.86 -3.36 15.97
N GLU A 477 26.10 -3.00 15.63
CA GLU A 477 26.59 -1.62 15.73
C GLU A 477 27.56 -1.32 14.59
N SER A 478 27.34 -0.18 13.95
CA SER A 478 28.19 0.41 12.94
C SER A 478 28.02 1.94 13.01
N LYS A 479 28.82 2.68 12.23
CA LYS A 479 28.83 4.15 12.27
C LYS A 479 27.46 4.81 12.04
N GLU A 480 26.60 4.21 11.22
CA GLU A 480 25.32 4.79 10.79
C GLU A 480 24.13 3.87 11.08
N CYS A 481 24.36 2.78 11.81
CA CYS A 481 23.34 1.76 12.06
C CYS A 481 23.61 1.04 13.38
N PHE A 482 22.57 0.87 14.19
CA PHE A 482 22.62 0.06 15.40
C PHE A 482 21.29 -0.65 15.64
N GLY A 483 21.32 -1.75 16.39
CA GLY A 483 20.14 -2.57 16.67
C GLY A 483 20.48 -3.92 17.27
N MET A 484 19.57 -4.89 17.10
CA MET A 484 19.68 -6.22 17.69
C MET A 484 19.31 -7.33 16.71
N GLU A 485 19.99 -8.45 16.84
CA GLU A 485 19.58 -9.74 16.30
C GLU A 485 19.02 -10.62 17.41
N PHE A 486 17.93 -11.31 17.12
CA PHE A 486 17.22 -12.19 18.04
C PHE A 486 17.21 -13.61 17.51
N SER A 487 17.51 -14.57 18.37
CA SER A 487 17.39 -15.99 18.04
C SER A 487 15.94 -16.45 17.93
N TYR A 488 15.69 -17.51 17.17
CA TYR A 488 14.35 -18.09 17.06
C TYR A 488 13.81 -18.57 18.41
N LYS A 489 14.65 -19.17 19.26
CA LYS A 489 14.27 -19.66 20.59
C LYS A 489 13.70 -18.56 21.48
N LEU A 490 14.22 -17.34 21.35
CA LEU A 490 13.73 -16.17 22.08
C LEU A 490 12.38 -15.73 21.53
N LEU A 491 12.23 -15.72 20.21
CA LEU A 491 11.05 -15.23 19.52
C LEU A 491 9.89 -16.23 19.48
N GLN A 492 10.15 -17.52 19.68
CA GLN A 492 9.16 -18.60 19.59
C GLN A 492 7.84 -18.31 20.32
N PRO A 493 7.82 -17.78 21.57
CA PRO A 493 6.56 -17.47 22.27
C PRO A 493 5.70 -16.38 21.63
N PHE A 494 6.29 -15.56 20.76
CA PHE A 494 5.65 -14.43 20.08
C PHE A 494 5.19 -14.77 18.67
N ILE A 495 5.58 -15.93 18.16
CA ILE A 495 5.19 -16.39 16.84
C ILE A 495 3.84 -17.08 16.94
N SER A 496 2.85 -16.52 16.24
CA SER A 496 1.54 -17.16 16.10
C SER A 496 1.65 -18.34 15.14
N GLU A 497 1.42 -19.55 15.67
CA GLU A 497 1.23 -20.77 14.88
C GLU A 497 -0.24 -21.02 14.54
N LYS A 498 -1.14 -20.12 14.95
CA LYS A 498 -2.56 -20.25 14.66
C LYS A 498 -2.80 -20.24 13.15
N ASP A 499 -3.54 -21.22 12.66
CA ASP A 499 -3.92 -21.39 11.26
C ASP A 499 -2.70 -21.39 10.29
N ASP A 500 -1.56 -21.95 10.72
CA ASP A 500 -0.29 -22.02 9.97
C ASP A 500 0.22 -20.65 9.45
N SER A 501 -0.18 -19.56 10.11
CA SER A 501 0.16 -18.19 9.71
C SER A 501 1.65 -17.87 9.91
N HIS A 502 2.29 -18.47 10.93
CA HIS A 502 3.67 -18.21 11.34
C HIS A 502 4.00 -16.71 11.36
N SER A 503 3.16 -15.92 12.02
CA SER A 503 3.28 -14.45 12.02
C SER A 503 3.80 -13.91 13.34
N ILE A 504 4.51 -12.79 13.29
CA ILE A 504 4.94 -12.00 14.45
C ILE A 504 4.32 -10.60 14.39
N ALA A 505 3.86 -10.09 15.54
CA ALA A 505 3.27 -8.75 15.66
C ALA A 505 4.30 -7.78 16.26
N LEU A 506 4.67 -6.73 15.50
CA LEU A 506 5.73 -5.80 15.92
C LEU A 506 5.47 -4.32 15.59
N GLN A 507 6.20 -3.45 16.27
CA GLN A 507 6.22 -2.00 16.07
C GLN A 507 7.62 -1.49 16.38
N CYS A 508 8.17 -0.61 15.54
CA CYS A 508 9.43 0.08 15.84
C CYS A 508 9.12 1.49 16.35
N SER A 509 9.93 1.98 17.28
CA SER A 509 9.94 3.36 17.73
C SER A 509 11.36 3.90 17.89
N VAL A 510 11.46 5.22 17.93
CA VAL A 510 12.68 5.94 18.30
C VAL A 510 12.29 7.10 19.21
N SER A 511 13.03 7.26 20.30
CA SER A 511 12.97 8.39 21.22
C SER A 511 14.27 9.19 21.13
N THR A 512 14.18 10.52 21.13
CA THR A 512 15.37 11.39 21.23
C THR A 512 15.82 11.59 22.69
N GLY A 513 15.09 11.04 23.65
CA GLY A 513 15.26 11.32 25.08
C GLY A 513 14.84 12.73 25.51
N ARG A 514 14.26 13.52 24.60
CA ARG A 514 13.75 14.89 24.87
C ARG A 514 12.23 14.97 24.84
N GLY A 515 11.56 13.83 24.97
CA GLY A 515 10.10 13.72 24.86
C GLY A 515 9.56 13.69 23.42
N GLU A 516 10.45 13.56 22.43
CA GLU A 516 10.10 13.39 21.01
C GLU A 516 10.14 11.90 20.67
N TYR A 517 9.04 11.38 20.13
CA TYR A 517 8.89 9.98 19.76
C TYR A 517 8.47 9.88 18.29
N GLY A 518 9.00 8.90 17.59
CA GLY A 518 8.52 8.51 16.27
C GLY A 518 8.26 7.01 16.18
N LEU A 519 7.40 6.61 15.24
CA LEU A 519 6.99 5.23 15.02
C LEU A 519 7.18 4.78 13.58
N PHE A 520 7.38 3.48 13.39
CA PHE A 520 7.22 2.79 12.11
C PHE A 520 6.82 1.30 12.27
N PRO A 521 5.78 0.78 11.57
CA PRO A 521 4.82 1.54 10.78
C PRO A 521 4.12 2.59 11.61
N TRP A 522 3.76 3.68 10.97
CA TRP A 522 3.26 4.82 11.68
C TRP A 522 1.72 4.83 11.71
N TRP A 523 1.18 5.21 12.86
CA TRP A 523 -0.24 5.45 13.06
C TRP A 523 -0.41 6.51 14.16
N VAL A 524 -1.53 7.23 14.11
CA VAL A 524 -1.85 8.32 15.05
C VAL A 524 -3.16 8.01 15.75
N VAL A 525 -3.21 8.34 17.03
CA VAL A 525 -4.44 8.43 17.82
C VAL A 525 -4.51 9.84 18.41
N SER A 526 -5.72 10.43 18.39
CA SER A 526 -6.02 11.69 19.04
C SER A 526 -6.06 11.51 20.57
N GLN A 527 -4.90 11.25 21.17
CA GLN A 527 -4.73 11.11 22.62
C GLN A 527 -3.55 11.95 23.08
N GLU A 528 -3.77 12.71 24.14
CA GLU A 528 -2.73 13.40 24.89
C GLU A 528 -2.70 12.89 26.34
N PRO A 529 -1.55 12.40 26.83
CA PRO A 529 -0.27 12.26 26.12
C PRO A 529 -0.29 11.09 25.12
N ALA A 530 0.73 11.06 24.24
CA ALA A 530 0.97 9.97 23.30
C ALA A 530 0.97 8.57 23.95
N ASP A 531 0.32 7.60 23.31
CA ASP A 531 0.31 6.20 23.73
C ASP A 531 0.54 5.25 22.55
N PHE A 532 1.79 4.80 22.38
CA PHE A 532 2.19 3.81 21.38
C PHE A 532 2.30 2.38 21.95
N HIS A 533 1.92 2.17 23.22
CA HIS A 533 1.92 0.86 23.89
C HIS A 533 0.63 0.07 23.60
N GLN A 534 0.28 -0.05 22.31
CA GLN A 534 -0.96 -0.65 21.82
C GLN A 534 -0.68 -1.94 21.03
N PRO A 535 -0.44 -3.09 21.71
CA PRO A 535 -0.06 -4.35 21.08
C PRO A 535 -1.09 -4.92 20.09
N ASP A 536 -2.34 -4.51 20.18
CA ASP A 536 -3.42 -4.81 19.24
C ASP A 536 -3.28 -4.05 17.91
N ARG A 537 -2.49 -2.96 17.90
CA ARG A 537 -2.20 -2.15 16.70
C ARG A 537 -0.88 -2.48 16.03
N TYR A 538 -0.07 -3.34 16.65
CA TYR A 538 1.20 -3.76 16.08
C TYR A 538 0.96 -4.50 14.77
N ILE A 539 1.85 -4.29 13.82
CA ILE A 539 1.69 -4.90 12.51
C ILE A 539 2.05 -6.38 12.59
N LYS A 540 1.15 -7.24 12.08
CA LYS A 540 1.41 -8.66 11.93
C LYS A 540 2.12 -8.92 10.61
N ILE A 541 3.25 -9.60 10.67
CA ILE A 541 4.06 -9.93 9.51
C ILE A 541 4.29 -11.43 9.49
N ARG A 542 4.13 -12.06 8.33
CA ARG A 542 4.43 -13.48 8.15
C ARG A 542 5.93 -13.71 8.08
N LEU A 543 6.37 -14.72 8.80
CA LEU A 543 7.72 -15.27 8.70
C LEU A 543 7.75 -16.32 7.58
N LEU A 544 8.85 -16.33 6.84
CA LEU A 544 9.03 -17.09 5.60
C LEU A 544 9.81 -18.39 5.79
#